data_AF-A0A962QVT6-F1
#
_entry.id   AF-A0A962QVT6-F1
#
_cell.length_a   1.000
_cell.length_b   1.000
_cell.length_c   1.000
_cell.angle_alpha   90.00
_cell.angle_beta   90.00
_cell.angle_gamma   90.00
#
_symmetry.space_group_name_H-M   'P 1'
#
loop_
_entity.id
_entity.type
_entity.pdbx_description
1 polymer ?
#
loop_
_entity_poly.entity_id
_entity_poly.type
_entity_poly.pdbx_seq_one_letter_code
_entity_poly.pdbx_strand_id
1 'polypeptide(L)' 'MSSPRQALALVVGIAICVLVITPFALAINRYDWGVGLLLVAPVLVWLLLRAGRRLERWSRNETDGPPPDPDYPEDNP' A
#
# COMPACT_ATOMS: atom_id res chain seq x y z
N MET A 1 15.25 -8.71 -11.50
CA MET A 1 14.18 -9.75 -11.52
C MET A 1 13.24 -9.44 -10.38
N SER A 2 12.01 -9.00 -10.67
CA SER A 2 11.00 -8.74 -9.64
C SER A 2 10.70 -10.03 -8.88
N SER A 3 10.95 -10.05 -7.58
CA SER A 3 10.70 -11.23 -6.76
C SER A 3 9.20 -11.59 -6.81
N PRO A 4 8.80 -12.87 -6.80
CA PRO A 4 7.40 -13.29 -6.91
C PRO A 4 6.50 -12.66 -5.82
N ARG A 5 7.07 -12.35 -4.64
CA ARG A 5 6.39 -11.61 -3.56
C ARG A 5 6.00 -10.18 -3.95
N GLN A 6 6.85 -9.50 -4.72
CA GLN A 6 6.62 -8.14 -5.18
C GLN A 6 5.51 -8.09 -6.24
N ALA A 7 5.49 -9.07 -7.14
CA ALA A 7 4.40 -9.24 -8.11
C ALA A 7 3.06 -9.56 -7.39
N LEU A 8 3.07 -10.43 -6.38
CA LEU A 8 1.89 -10.73 -5.59
C LEU A 8 1.37 -9.50 -4.83
N ALA A 9 2.26 -8.74 -4.19
CA ALA A 9 1.90 -7.51 -3.48
C ALA A 9 1.27 -6.47 -4.42
N LEU A 10 1.79 -6.34 -5.64
CA LEU A 10 1.21 -5.47 -6.67
C LEU A 10 -0.20 -5.93 -7.07
N VAL A 11 -0.37 -7.21 -7.39
CA VAL A 11 -1.67 -7.77 -7.80
C VAL A 11 -2.71 -7.61 -6.69
N VAL A 12 -2.33 -7.90 -5.44
CA VAL A 12 -3.21 -7.71 -4.27
C VAL A 12 -3.55 -6.22 -4.09
N GLY A 13 -2.58 -5.32 -4.23
CA GLY A 13 -2.80 -3.88 -4.15
C GLY A 13 -3.79 -3.37 -5.21
N ILE A 14 -3.63 -3.82 -6.46
CA ILE A 14 -4.54 -3.49 -7.56
C ILE A 14 -5.94 -4.05 -7.27
N ALA A 15 -6.05 -5.30 -6.84
CA ALA A 15 -7.32 -5.92 -6.51
C ALA A 15 -8.06 -5.15 -5.40
N ILE A 16 -7.36 -4.74 -4.34
CA ILE A 16 -7.92 -3.91 -3.27
C ILE A 16 -8.38 -2.56 -3.81
N CYS A 17 -7.57 -1.88 -4.63
CA CYS A 17 -7.97 -0.62 -5.25
C CYS A 17 -9.27 -0.75 -6.05
N VAL A 18 -9.38 -1.77 -6.91
CA VAL A 18 -10.60 -2.01 -7.70
C VAL A 18 -11.78 -2.30 -6.78
N LEU A 19 -11.61 -3.20 -5.81
CA LEU A 19 -12.66 -3.61 -4.88
C LEU A 19 -13.16 -2.46 -4.00
N VAL A 20 -12.33 -1.45 -3.73
CA VAL A 20 -12.69 -0.27 -2.93
C VAL A 20 -13.27 0.84 -3.80
N ILE A 21 -12.66 1.14 -4.95
CA ILE A 21 -13.08 2.25 -5.82
C ILE A 21 -14.41 1.94 -6.51
N THR A 22 -14.62 0.70 -6.97
CA THR A 22 -15.85 0.32 -7.67
C THR A 22 -17.13 0.52 -6.85
N PRO A 23 -17.26 0.00 -5.61
CA PRO A 23 -18.45 0.24 -4.79
C PRO A 23 -18.56 1.71 -4.37
N PHE A 24 -17.44 2.41 -4.20
CA PHE A 24 -17.44 3.84 -3.86
C PHE A 24 -18.02 4.69 -5.01
N ALA A 25 -17.60 4.41 -6.25
CA ALA A 25 -18.16 5.05 -7.44
C ALA A 25 -19.64 4.71 -7.65
N LEU A 26 -20.03 3.45 -7.41
CA LEU A 26 -21.44 3.01 -7.43
C LEU A 26 -22.28 3.74 -6.38
N ALA A 27 -21.75 3.93 -5.17
CA ALA A 27 -22.43 4.66 -4.11
C ALA A 27 -22.65 6.13 -4.51
N ILE A 28 -21.64 6.79 -5.08
CA ILE A 28 -21.79 8.17 -5.58
C ILE A 28 -22.87 8.25 -6.67
N ASN A 29 -22.90 7.27 -7.57
CA ASN A 29 -23.87 7.26 -8.66
C ASN A 29 -25.31 6.96 -8.20
N ARG A 30 -25.49 6.23 -7.09
CA ARG A 30 -26.81 5.76 -6.63
C ARG A 30 -27.42 6.60 -5.52
N TYR A 31 -26.62 7.32 -4.75
CA TYR A 31 -27.10 8.15 -3.65
C TYR A 31 -26.88 9.63 -3.99
N ASP A 32 -27.92 10.46 -3.83
CA ASP A 32 -27.86 11.93 -3.99
C ASP A 32 -26.89 12.63 -3.02
N TRP A 33 -26.22 11.87 -2.14
CA TRP A 33 -25.27 12.33 -1.12
C TRP A 33 -23.87 12.54 -1.70
N GLY A 34 -23.76 12.80 -3.01
CA GLY A 34 -22.50 12.91 -3.75
C GLY A 34 -21.50 13.87 -3.10
N VAL A 35 -21.95 14.97 -2.49
CA VAL A 35 -21.09 15.91 -1.74
C VAL A 35 -20.49 15.28 -0.48
N GLY A 36 -21.27 14.51 0.28
CA GLY A 36 -20.77 13.80 1.47
C GLY A 36 -19.77 12.71 1.10
N LEU A 37 -20.02 11.99 0.01
CA LEU A 37 -19.09 11.00 -0.53
C LEU A 37 -17.81 11.66 -1.07
N LEU A 38 -17.89 12.86 -1.65
CA LEU A 38 -16.72 13.64 -2.09
C LEU A 38 -15.77 13.96 -0.92
N LEU A 39 -16.31 14.20 0.29
CA LEU A 39 -15.51 14.39 1.51
C LEU A 39 -14.88 13.09 2.02
N VAL A 40 -15.48 11.93 1.72
CA VAL A 40 -14.93 10.60 2.06
C VAL A 40 -13.82 10.20 1.08
N ALA A 41 -13.85 10.69 -0.16
CA ALA A 41 -12.85 10.37 -1.19
C ALA A 41 -11.39 10.61 -0.75
N PRO A 42 -11.00 11.74 -0.15
CA PRO A 42 -9.61 11.94 0.32
C PRO A 42 -9.21 10.95 1.41
N VAL A 43 -10.13 10.57 2.31
CA VAL A 43 -9.87 9.55 3.33
C VAL A 43 -9.65 8.18 2.69
N LEU A 44 -10.48 7.84 1.69
CA LEU A 44 -10.35 6.61 0.91
C LEU A 44 -9.00 6.53 0.20
N VAL A 45 -8.61 7.60 -0.49
CA VAL A 45 -7.31 7.70 -1.18
C VAL A 45 -6.15 7.60 -0.20
N TRP A 46 -6.25 8.27 0.96
CA TRP A 46 -5.24 8.16 2.01
C TRP A 46 -5.08 6.73 2.53
N LEU A 47 -6.20 6.00 2.71
CA LEU A 47 -6.20 4.59 3.10
C LEU A 47 -5.53 3.71 2.05
N LEU A 48 -5.82 3.90 0.77
CA LEU A 48 -5.19 3.16 -0.34
C LEU A 48 -3.68 3.43 -0.40
N LEU A 49 -3.27 4.70 -0.27
CA LEU A 49 -1.85 5.07 -0.21
C LEU A 49 -1.15 4.47 1.02
N ARG A 50 -1.84 4.36 2.16
CA ARG A 50 -1.28 3.74 3.36
C ARG A 50 -1.18 2.23 3.23
N ALA A 51 -2.17 1.57 2.62
CA ALA A 51 -2.13 0.16 2.30
C ALA A 51 -0.99 -0.16 1.32
N GLY A 52 -0.85 0.61 0.25
CA GLY A 52 0.24 0.50 -0.72
C GLY A 52 1.61 0.62 -0.07
N ARG A 53 1.82 1.63 0.80
CA ARG A 53 3.07 1.77 1.57
C ARG A 53 3.34 0.61 2.51
N ARG A 54 2.31 -0.04 3.06
CA ARG A 54 2.46 -1.20 3.95
C ARG A 54 2.79 -2.47 3.18
N LEU A 55 2.15 -2.68 2.03
CA LEU A 55 2.47 -3.72 1.05
C LEU A 55 3.89 -3.56 0.51
N GLU A 56 4.31 -2.34 0.23
CA GLU A 56 5.64 -2.02 -0.24
C GLU A 56 6.70 -2.43 0.79
N ARG A 57 6.55 -2.00 2.05
CA ARG A 57 7.42 -2.41 3.17
C ARG A 57 7.45 -3.92 3.37
N TRP A 58 6.30 -4.56 3.30
CA TRP A 58 6.20 -6.02 3.42
C TRP A 58 6.89 -6.73 2.25
N SER A 59 6.70 -6.24 1.02
CA SER A 59 7.31 -6.83 -0.18
C SER A 59 8.82 -6.62 -0.25
N ARG A 60 9.32 -5.48 0.26
CA ARG A 60 10.75 -5.20 0.34
C ARG A 60 11.46 -6.09 1.35
N ASN A 61 10.73 -6.78 2.23
CA ASN A 61 11.32 -7.64 3.24
C ASN A 61 12.47 -6.92 3.95
N GLU A 62 12.26 -5.63 4.26
CA GLU A 62 13.12 -4.90 5.19
C GLU A 62 12.97 -5.66 6.51
N THR A 63 13.88 -6.61 6.71
CA THR A 63 14.12 -7.18 8.02
C THR A 63 14.31 -5.99 8.94
N ASP A 64 13.61 -5.95 10.07
CA ASP A 64 13.87 -5.03 11.19
C ASP A 64 15.27 -5.33 11.79
N GLY A 65 16.30 -5.43 10.94
CA GLY A 65 17.69 -5.40 11.31
C GLY A 65 18.13 -3.95 11.30
N PRO A 66 18.86 -3.49 12.33
CA PRO A 66 19.46 -2.17 12.29
C PRO A 66 20.27 -2.00 10.98
N PRO A 67 20.34 -0.78 10.41
CA PRO A 67 21.17 -0.53 9.24
C PRO A 67 22.59 -1.09 9.50
N PRO A 68 23.27 -1.66 8.49
CA PRO A 68 24.64 -2.12 8.65
C PRO A 68 25.46 -0.97 9.21
N ASP A 69 26.02 -1.15 10.41
CA ASP A 69 26.80 -0.13 11.08
C ASP A 69 28.10 0.06 10.28
N PRO A 70 28.31 1.23 9.64
CA PRO A 70 29.50 1.47 8.82
C PRO A 70 30.80 1.44 9.66
N ASP A 71 30.70 1.53 10.98
CA ASP A 71 31.83 1.59 11.91
C ASP A 71 32.19 0.22 12.52
N TYR A 72 31.55 -0.88 12.12
CA TYR A 72 31.94 -2.23 12.55
C TYR A 72 32.81 -2.90 11.45
N PRO A 73 34.15 -2.87 11.56
CA PRO A 73 34.98 -3.66 10.67
C PRO A 73 34.68 -5.15 10.90
N GLU A 74 34.31 -5.87 9.84
CA GLU A 74 34.14 -7.35 9.88
C GLU A 74 35.50 -8.10 10.00
N ASP A 75 36.57 -7.36 10.28
CA ASP A 75 37.91 -7.90 10.42
C ASP A 75 38.23 -8.17 11.90
N ASN A 76 38.02 -9.40 12.36
CA ASN A 76 38.81 -9.95 13.46
C ASN A 76 38.95 -11.49 13.28
N PRO A 77 40.11 -12.07 13.62
CA PRO A 77 40.84 -13.13 12.91
C PRO A 77 40.31 -14.56 13.04
#